data_AF-A0A972Q0I4-F1
#
_entry.id   AF-A0A972Q0I4-F1
#
_cell.length_a   1.000
_cell.length_b   1.000
_cell.length_c   1.000
_cell.angle_alpha   90.00
_cell.angle_beta   90.00
_cell.angle_gamma   90.00
#
_symmetry.space_group_name_H-M   'P 1'
#
loop_
_entity.id
_entity.type
_entity.pdbx_description
1 polymer ?
#
loop_
_entity_poly.entity_id
_entity_poly.type
_entity_poly.pdbx_seq_one_letter_code
_entity_poly.pdbx_strand_id
1 'polypeptide(L)'
;MNASQQKKTLRAAQIEQAVMLVQRLERLSADSTWAHLASGIRGAILRCISRLESGGESSDTAERARLQALTLKGFELLERAALELTAFSSLAEPKTDSSGSQDAF
;
A
#
# COMPACT_ATOMS: atom_id res chain seq x y z
N MET A 1 -17.88 9.10 26.72
CA MET A 1 -16.81 8.20 26.20
C MET A 1 -15.49 8.70 26.79
N ASN A 2 -14.74 7.87 27.54
CA ASN A 2 -13.55 8.33 28.27
C ASN A 2 -12.27 8.23 27.43
N ALA A 3 -11.26 9.05 27.74
CA ALA A 3 -9.99 9.14 26.98
C ALA A 3 -9.24 7.80 26.84
N SER A 4 -9.34 6.91 27.83
CA SER A 4 -8.77 5.55 27.77
C SER A 4 -9.48 4.67 26.73
N GLN A 5 -10.81 4.74 26.67
CA GLN A 5 -11.62 4.03 25.66
C GLN A 5 -11.29 4.51 24.25
N GLN A 6 -11.10 5.83 24.08
CA GLN A 6 -10.78 6.41 22.77
C GLN A 6 -9.39 6.02 22.26
N LYS A 7 -8.39 5.91 23.14
CA LYS A 7 -7.07 5.40 22.76
C LYS A 7 -7.14 3.94 22.30
N LYS A 8 -7.93 3.11 22.98
CA LYS A 8 -8.14 1.71 22.63
C LYS A 8 -8.81 1.55 21.25
N THR A 9 -9.84 2.35 20.96
CA THR A 9 -10.53 2.30 19.65
C THR A 9 -9.63 2.77 18.51
N LEU A 10 -8.85 3.84 18.72
CA LEU A 10 -7.89 4.32 17.71
C LEU A 10 -6.83 3.27 17.41
N ARG A 11 -6.31 2.60 18.44
CA ARG A 11 -5.35 1.51 18.28
C ARG A 11 -5.94 0.34 17.46
N ALA A 12 -7.16 -0.08 17.78
CA ALA A 12 -7.83 -1.15 17.04
C ALA A 12 -8.00 -0.79 15.55
N ALA A 13 -8.46 0.43 15.26
CA ALA A 13 -8.63 0.91 13.88
C ALA A 13 -7.29 0.97 13.11
N GLN A 14 -6.20 1.40 13.76
CA GLN A 14 -4.86 1.41 13.15
C GLN A 14 -4.38 -0.01 12.79
N ILE A 15 -4.60 -0.98 13.68
CA ILE A 15 -4.25 -2.38 13.43
C ILE A 15 -5.09 -2.94 12.28
N GLU A 16 -6.39 -2.71 12.28
CA GLU A 16 -7.30 -3.18 11.22
C GLU A 16 -6.89 -2.64 9.84
N GLN A 17 -6.59 -1.34 9.76
CA GLN A 17 -6.11 -0.71 8.54
C GLN A 17 -4.78 -1.33 8.05
N ALA A 18 -3.86 -1.62 8.97
CA ALA A 18 -2.58 -2.23 8.67
C ALA A 18 -2.73 -3.70 8.20
N VAL A 19 -3.65 -4.47 8.79
CA VAL A 19 -3.97 -5.84 8.36
C VAL A 19 -4.55 -5.85 6.95
N MET A 20 -5.52 -4.97 6.67
CA MET A 20 -6.08 -4.81 5.32
C MET A 20 -5.00 -4.46 4.29
N LEU A 21 -4.07 -3.56 4.65
CA LEU A 21 -2.95 -3.19 3.80
C LEU A 21 -2.02 -4.38 3.52
N VAL A 22 -1.70 -5.20 4.53
CA VAL A 22 -0.89 -6.41 4.35
C VAL A 22 -1.53 -7.35 3.33
N GLN A 23 -2.83 -7.61 3.42
CA GLN A 23 -3.54 -8.48 2.47
C GLN A 23 -3.48 -7.94 1.03
N ARG A 24 -3.48 -6.61 0.85
CA ARG A 24 -3.32 -6.00 -0.48
C ARG A 24 -1.89 -6.10 -0.99
N LEU A 25 -0.90 -5.90 -0.11
CA LEU A 25 0.52 -6.04 -0.46
C LEU A 25 0.88 -7.48 -0.85
N GLU A 26 0.22 -8.49 -0.25
CA GLU A 26 0.37 -9.91 -0.63
C GLU A 26 -0.14 -10.23 -2.03
N ARG A 27 -1.05 -9.41 -2.56
CA ARG A 27 -1.65 -9.58 -3.89
C ARG A 27 -0.90 -8.85 -4.99
N LEU A 28 0.19 -8.13 -4.69
CA LEU A 28 1.06 -7.62 -5.74
C LEU A 28 1.62 -8.79 -6.55
N SER A 29 1.56 -8.68 -7.88
CA SER A 29 2.21 -9.65 -8.76
C SER A 29 3.71 -9.73 -8.47
N ALA A 30 4.26 -10.93 -8.54
CA ALA A 30 5.71 -11.14 -8.48
C ALA A 30 6.45 -10.39 -9.60
N ASP A 31 5.76 -10.11 -10.71
CA ASP A 31 6.29 -9.37 -11.85
C ASP A 31 6.27 -7.85 -11.66
N SER A 32 5.63 -7.33 -10.61
CA SER A 32 5.70 -5.89 -10.32
C SER A 32 7.09 -5.52 -9.83
N THR A 33 7.62 -4.42 -10.37
CA THR A 33 8.87 -3.80 -9.91
C THR A 33 8.88 -3.53 -8.39
N TRP A 34 7.69 -3.40 -7.77
CA TRP A 34 7.52 -3.08 -6.35
C TRP A 34 7.36 -4.29 -5.43
N ALA A 35 7.30 -5.53 -5.96
CA ALA A 35 6.98 -6.75 -5.19
C ALA A 35 7.98 -7.05 -4.06
N HIS A 36 9.27 -6.81 -4.29
CA HIS A 36 10.31 -7.00 -3.27
C HIS A 36 10.15 -6.01 -2.11
N LEU A 37 9.87 -4.74 -2.41
CA LEU A 37 9.63 -3.71 -1.39
C LEU A 37 8.34 -3.99 -0.62
N ALA A 38 7.29 -4.49 -1.30
CA ALA A 38 6.02 -4.89 -0.68
C ALA A 38 6.24 -5.96 0.38
N SER A 39 7.04 -6.97 0.06
CA SER A 39 7.38 -8.06 0.97
C SER A 39 8.09 -7.56 2.24
N GLY A 40 9.02 -6.61 2.09
CA GLY A 40 9.73 -5.99 3.21
C GLY A 40 8.80 -5.18 4.13
N ILE A 41 7.96 -4.30 3.54
CA ILE A 41 7.01 -3.47 4.28
C ILE A 41 6.00 -4.34 5.02
N ARG A 42 5.44 -5.35 4.36
CA ARG A 42 4.51 -6.32 4.96
C ARG A 42 5.11 -6.99 6.19
N GLY A 43 6.32 -7.53 6.08
CA GLY A 43 7.00 -8.17 7.21
C GLY A 43 7.25 -7.19 8.37
N ALA A 44 7.57 -5.92 8.06
CA ALA A 44 7.73 -4.89 9.07
C ALA A 44 6.42 -4.54 9.78
N ILE A 45 5.30 -4.44 9.04
CA ILE A 45 3.97 -4.20 9.58
C ILE A 45 3.55 -5.34 10.52
N LEU A 46 3.67 -6.60 10.08
CA LEU A 46 3.31 -7.77 10.89
C LEU A 46 4.09 -7.83 12.20
N ARG A 47 5.40 -7.55 12.18
CA ARG A 47 6.21 -7.47 13.40
C ARG A 47 5.79 -6.34 14.32
N CYS A 48 5.34 -5.21 13.77
CA CYS A 48 4.87 -4.06 14.54
C CYS A 48 3.53 -4.37 15.22
N ILE A 49 2.59 -4.98 14.48
CA ILE A 49 1.31 -5.48 15.02
C ILE A 49 1.57 -6.49 16.15
N SER A 50 2.42 -7.48 15.92
CA SER A 50 2.75 -8.49 16.93
C SER A 50 3.31 -7.87 18.21
N ARG A 51 4.21 -6.87 18.10
CA ARG A 51 4.74 -6.13 19.26
C ARG A 51 3.67 -5.34 19.99
N LEU A 52 2.74 -4.71 19.27
CA LEU A 52 1.63 -3.99 19.89
C LEU A 52 0.72 -4.96 20.64
N GLU A 53 0.40 -6.12 20.06
CA GLU A 53 -0.42 -7.17 20.68
C GLU A 53 0.24 -7.80 21.91
N SER A 54 1.56 -8.03 21.87
CA SER A 54 2.31 -8.67 22.97
C SER A 54 2.85 -7.70 24.04
N GLY A 55 2.90 -6.40 23.75
CA GLY A 55 3.57 -5.38 24.56
C GLY A 55 2.69 -4.71 25.62
N GLY A 56 3.32 -4.16 26.66
CA GLY A 56 2.67 -3.30 27.66
C GLY A 56 2.54 -1.83 27.22
N GLU A 57 1.68 -1.07 27.92
CA GLU A 57 1.29 0.31 27.55
C GLU A 57 2.46 1.29 27.32
N SER A 58 3.60 1.09 27.99
CA SER A 58 4.74 2.01 27.97
C SER A 58 5.46 2.10 26.61
N SER A 59 5.37 1.06 25.76
CA SER A 59 5.98 1.06 24.40
C SER A 59 4.96 1.35 23.28
N ASP A 60 3.69 1.54 23.63
CA ASP A 60 2.57 1.58 22.68
C ASP A 60 2.63 2.81 21.77
N THR A 61 3.08 3.97 22.26
CA THR A 61 3.09 5.21 21.45
C THR A 61 4.11 5.19 20.32
N ALA A 62 5.35 4.75 20.58
CA ALA A 62 6.38 4.69 19.55
C ALA A 62 6.05 3.63 18.50
N GLU A 63 5.55 2.45 18.92
CA GLU A 63 5.15 1.41 17.98
C GLU A 63 3.90 1.80 17.17
N ARG A 64 2.92 2.50 17.75
CA ARG A 64 1.79 3.05 16.98
C ARG A 64 2.26 4.04 15.91
N ALA A 65 3.17 4.95 16.26
CA ALA A 65 3.74 5.90 15.29
C ALA A 65 4.49 5.17 14.16
N ARG A 66 5.25 4.14 14.51
CA ARG A 66 5.93 3.28 13.54
C ARG A 66 4.95 2.55 12.63
N LEU A 67 3.89 1.96 13.19
CA LEU A 67 2.85 1.27 12.43
C LEU A 67 2.20 2.23 11.44
N GLN A 68 1.88 3.45 11.87
CA GLN A 68 1.30 4.48 11.01
C GLN A 68 2.24 4.87 9.86
N ALA A 69 3.53 5.07 10.13
CA ALA A 69 4.52 5.39 9.10
C ALA A 69 4.68 4.26 8.08
N LEU A 70 4.75 3.00 8.54
CA LEU A 70 4.80 1.83 7.67
C LEU A 70 3.52 1.68 6.83
N THR A 71 2.36 1.99 7.42
CA THR A 71 1.07 1.95 6.75
C THR A 71 1.00 2.96 5.61
N LEU A 72 1.44 4.21 5.85
CA LEU A 72 1.54 5.22 4.79
C LEU A 72 2.48 4.76 3.67
N LYS A 73 3.64 4.22 4.03
CA LYS A 73 4.60 3.71 3.04
C LYS A 73 4.04 2.57 2.20
N GLY A 74 3.25 1.68 2.78
CA GLY A 74 2.61 0.60 2.04
C GLY A 74 1.52 1.11 1.08
N PHE A 75 0.77 2.16 1.43
CA PHE A 75 -0.17 2.79 0.50
C PHE A 75 0.54 3.45 -0.68
N GLU A 76 1.63 4.19 -0.45
CA GLU A 76 2.47 4.74 -1.53
C GLU A 76 2.96 3.64 -2.48
N LEU A 77 3.31 2.47 -1.92
CA LEU A 77 3.77 1.35 -2.73
C LEU A 77 2.65 0.75 -3.59
N LEU A 78 1.44 0.60 -3.04
CA LEU A 78 0.28 0.15 -3.79
C LEU A 78 -0.07 1.13 -4.92
N GLU A 79 0.01 2.43 -4.66
CA GLU A 79 -0.22 3.47 -5.67
C GLU A 79 0.80 3.35 -6.82
N ARG A 80 2.10 3.24 -6.50
CA ARG A 80 3.14 3.08 -7.53
C ARG A 80 2.99 1.80 -8.35
N ALA A 81 2.58 0.71 -7.72
CA ALA A 81 2.32 -0.54 -8.41
C ALA A 81 1.08 -0.46 -9.32
N ALA A 82 0.04 0.29 -8.91
CA ALA A 82 -1.10 0.55 -9.78
C ALA A 82 -0.71 1.40 -10.99
N LEU A 83 0.15 2.42 -10.79
CA LEU A 83 0.63 3.27 -11.88
C LEU A 83 1.46 2.49 -12.92
N GLU A 84 2.25 1.50 -12.49
CA GLU A 84 3.01 0.60 -13.36
C GLU A 84 2.09 -0.09 -14.39
N LEU A 85 0.93 -0.59 -13.94
CA LEU A 85 -0.05 -1.26 -14.81
C LEU A 85 -0.66 -0.29 -15.84
N THR A 86 -0.98 0.95 -15.43
CA THR A 86 -1.53 1.95 -16.35
C THR A 86 -0.50 2.45 -17.37
N ALA A 87 0.75 2.63 -16.97
CA ALA A 87 1.83 3.03 -17.86
C ALA A 87 2.05 1.95 -18.95
N PHE A 88 2.05 0.68 -18.55
CA PHE A 88 2.20 -0.44 -19.49
C PHE A 88 1.03 -0.52 -20.49
N SER A 89 -0.20 -0.25 -20.05
CA SER A 89 -1.37 -0.19 -20.92
C SER A 89 -1.34 0.96 -21.93
N SER A 90 -0.68 2.08 -21.62
CA SER A 90 -0.64 3.27 -22.50
C SER A 90 0.32 3.16 -23.69
N LEU A 91 1.20 2.16 -23.70
CA LEU A 91 2.14 1.89 -24.80
C LEU A 91 1.56 0.96 -25.87
N ALA A 92 0.34 0.45 -25.67
CA ALA A 92 -0.26 -0.58 -26.52
C ALA A 92 -1.17 -0.05 -27.66
N GLU A 93 -1.32 1.27 -27.81
CA GLU A 93 -2.11 1.86 -28.91
C GLU A 93 -1.19 2.30 -30.06
N PRO A 94 -1.12 1.57 -31.19
CA PRO A 94 -0.60 2.16 -32.41
C PRO A 94 -1.58 3.25 -32.85
N LYS A 95 -1.11 4.51 -32.89
CA LYS A 95 -1.74 5.51 -33.74
C LYS A 95 -1.72 4.95 -35.16
N THR A 96 -2.84 4.39 -35.61
CA THR A 96 -3.06 4.18 -37.02
C THR A 96 -3.08 5.57 -37.62
N ASP A 97 -1.96 5.94 -38.25
CA ASP A 97 -1.88 7.10 -39.10
C ASP A 97 -2.98 6.95 -40.15
N SER A 98 -4.08 7.67 -39.94
CA SER A 98 -5.09 7.85 -40.96
C SER A 98 -4.42 8.63 -42.07
N SER A 99 -3.84 7.89 -43.01
CA SER A 99 -3.44 8.36 -44.33
C SER A 99 -4.65 9.06 -44.94
N GLY A 100 -4.68 10.38 -44.80
CA GLY A 100 -5.49 11.25 -45.63
C GLY A 100 -4.93 11.16 -47.04
N SER A 101 -5.44 10.17 -47.79
CA SER A 101 -5.31 10.11 -49.24
C SER A 101 -6.03 11.35 -49.79
N GLN A 102 -5.26 12.41 -50.03
CA GLN A 102 -5.71 13.57 -50.79
C GLN A 102 -5.62 13.23 -52.28
N ASP A 103 -6.81 13.01 -52.84
CA ASP A 103 -7.30 13.57 -54.09
C ASP A 103 -6.50 13.30 -55.37
N ALA A 104 -6.95 12.26 -56.07
CA ALA A 104 -6.90 12.21 -57.53
C ALA A 104 -8.13 12.94 -58.09
N PHE A 105 -7.94 14.15 -58.60
CA PHE A 105 -8.77 14.79 -59.63
C PHE A 105 -7.93 15.76 -60.45
#